data_AF-A2E0G7-F1
#
_entry.id   AF-A2E0G7-F1
#
_cell.length_a   1.000
_cell.length_b   1.000
_cell.length_c   1.000
_cell.angle_alpha   90.00
_cell.angle_beta   90.00
_cell.angle_gamma   90.00
#
_symmetry.space_group_name_H-M   'P 1'
#
loop_
_entity.id
_entity.type
_entity.pdbx_description
1 polymer ?
#
loop_
_entity_poly.entity_id
_entity_poly.type
_entity_poly.pdbx_seq_one_letter_code
_entity_poly.pdbx_strand_id
1 'polypeptide(L)'
;MNIVVEELPSGDVKLENCNSRVKECEEYLLNSQWVQFQYLFKQLIKFNEKNRYEIPEAFSTAFDTMKKSAISHILKNLEIANIFEDFKVWFQRLSEVVSSKEELWNIIHTQANMSIRVTMRQNQELVSLFFTPETLFEYGIKPFMESNVCDFKNVMNEENLIDNFYGVAGFVRACGLSTTFESNNQDYFNFVEKILVNFVNLPDFDPHRFVWLVEACNGNLKIPPATFREICQNTIEKFSQQEFKGQLMQKLYKFCVLSTSPLMQTFPVIQRCIDDTYVQLIEEQRSFSRRYIFSQFTSIEWNGKSTGQVCDQLKCWTLFVSNVSLRLADKPELPKMILQDLLDDSMSFFEGFFADAQPTKEKAIDMRCYILHIAETIEEFYPGPIPQNTIYKVWYILFIAAIAGALEHELNDIHYADAPKPDTPTLGLEHSATDFTSYTFALSVLSKKFEVQNDTFTEMFAFIRQNIKYP
;
A
#
# COMPACT_ATOMS: atom_id res chain seq x y z
N MET A 1 43.56 -38.99 45.72
CA MET A 1 44.08 -37.99 44.76
C MET A 1 44.12 -36.66 45.47
N ASN A 2 45.32 -36.12 45.68
CA ASN A 2 45.53 -34.82 46.30
C ASN A 2 44.96 -33.74 45.39
N ILE A 3 44.04 -32.92 45.91
CA ILE A 3 43.65 -31.68 45.27
C ILE A 3 44.85 -30.74 45.45
N VAL A 4 45.63 -30.57 44.40
CA VAL A 4 46.66 -29.52 44.36
C VAL A 4 45.90 -28.20 44.34
N VAL A 5 45.88 -27.50 45.47
CA VAL A 5 45.42 -26.11 45.51
C VAL A 5 46.50 -25.30 44.82
N GLU A 6 46.23 -24.87 43.60
CA GLU A 6 47.13 -23.96 42.89
C GLU A 6 47.26 -22.64 43.67
N GLU A 7 48.48 -22.32 44.12
CA GLU A 7 48.76 -21.07 44.82
C GLU A 7 48.57 -19.88 43.85
N LEU A 8 47.74 -18.91 44.26
CA LEU A 8 47.51 -17.70 43.48
C LEU A 8 48.73 -16.76 43.58
N PRO A 9 49.12 -16.10 42.48
CA PRO A 9 50.24 -15.17 42.49
C PRO A 9 49.92 -13.92 43.31
N SER A 10 50.96 -13.19 43.74
CA SER A 10 50.80 -11.95 44.49
C SER A 10 50.09 -10.87 43.66
N GLY A 11 48.97 -10.35 44.16
CA GLY A 11 48.15 -9.34 43.48
C GLY A 11 48.64 -7.89 43.57
N ASP A 12 49.83 -7.64 44.14
CA ASP A 12 50.37 -6.28 44.31
C ASP A 12 50.97 -5.75 43.00
N VAL A 13 50.23 -4.87 42.31
CA VAL A 13 50.65 -4.18 41.09
C VAL A 13 50.86 -2.69 41.40
N LYS A 14 52.10 -2.23 41.27
CA LYS A 14 52.59 -0.87 41.53
C LYS A 14 53.41 -0.37 40.34
N LEU A 15 53.64 0.93 40.25
CA LEU A 15 54.47 1.54 39.20
C LEU A 15 55.85 0.88 39.06
N GLU A 16 56.46 0.47 40.18
CA GLU A 16 57.80 -0.12 40.23
C GLU A 16 57.87 -1.56 39.69
N ASN A 17 56.77 -2.32 39.73
CA ASN A 17 56.75 -3.73 39.34
C ASN A 17 55.79 -4.04 38.17
N CYS A 18 55.11 -3.03 37.62
CA CYS A 18 54.08 -3.22 36.60
C CYS A 18 54.58 -3.98 35.36
N ASN A 19 55.78 -3.68 34.86
CA ASN A 19 56.38 -4.35 33.70
C ASN A 19 56.80 -5.81 33.98
N SER A 20 57.31 -6.10 35.17
CA SER A 20 57.66 -7.48 35.54
C SER A 20 56.41 -8.34 35.74
N ARG A 21 55.33 -7.76 36.28
CA ARG A 21 54.03 -8.42 36.40
C ARG A 21 53.38 -8.71 35.05
N VAL A 22 53.56 -7.86 34.03
CA VAL A 22 53.09 -8.17 32.66
C VAL A 22 53.82 -9.39 32.09
N LYS A 23 55.14 -9.49 32.28
CA LYS A 23 55.94 -10.65 31.84
C LYS A 23 55.55 -11.93 32.57
N GLU A 24 55.37 -11.85 33.88
CA GLU A 24 54.88 -12.97 34.70
C GLU A 24 53.49 -13.45 34.23
N CYS A 25 52.60 -12.51 33.89
CA CYS A 25 51.30 -12.83 33.32
C CYS A 25 51.42 -13.55 31.96
N GLU A 26 52.36 -13.13 31.11
CA GLU A 26 52.64 -13.79 29.82
C GLU A 26 53.23 -15.20 30.01
N GLU A 27 54.09 -15.40 31.01
CA GLU A 27 54.62 -16.72 31.36
C GLU A 27 53.50 -17.69 31.81
N TYR A 28 52.53 -17.21 32.61
CA TYR A 28 51.37 -18.03 32.99
C TYR A 28 50.51 -18.44 31.78
N LEU A 29 50.36 -17.56 30.79
CA LEU A 29 49.68 -17.88 29.54
C LEU A 29 50.42 -18.99 28.76
N LEU A 30 51.75 -18.85 28.59
CA LEU A 30 52.58 -19.81 27.85
C LEU A 30 52.61 -21.19 28.52
N ASN A 31 52.58 -21.23 29.85
CA ASN A 31 52.58 -22.47 30.64
C ASN A 31 51.17 -23.08 30.81
N SER A 32 50.14 -22.55 30.14
CA SER A 32 48.75 -23.00 30.26
C SER A 32 48.17 -22.91 31.68
N GLN A 33 48.70 -22.02 32.52
CA GLN A 33 48.29 -21.76 33.90
C GLN A 33 47.17 -20.71 33.93
N TRP A 34 45.97 -21.10 33.51
CA TRP A 34 44.85 -20.17 33.27
C TRP A 34 44.37 -19.44 34.53
N VAL A 35 44.34 -20.12 35.68
CA VAL A 35 43.82 -19.54 36.93
C VAL A 35 44.73 -18.40 37.42
N GLN A 36 46.04 -18.61 37.35
CA GLN A 36 47.08 -17.64 37.70
C GLN A 36 47.10 -16.48 36.70
N PHE A 37 47.01 -16.80 35.40
CA PHE A 37 46.88 -15.81 34.34
C PHE A 37 45.67 -14.90 34.58
N GLN A 38 44.47 -15.48 34.73
CA GLN A 38 43.23 -14.73 34.88
C GLN A 38 43.23 -13.84 36.14
N TYR A 39 43.79 -14.35 37.24
CA TYR A 39 43.93 -13.59 38.47
C TYR A 39 44.83 -12.36 38.28
N LEU A 40 46.04 -12.54 37.75
CA LEU A 40 46.99 -11.45 37.55
C LEU A 40 46.54 -10.47 36.46
N PHE A 41 45.96 -10.99 35.38
CA PHE A 41 45.40 -10.20 34.28
C PHE A 41 44.31 -9.23 34.76
N LYS A 42 43.39 -9.69 35.63
CA LYS A 42 42.37 -8.82 36.25
C LYS A 42 42.97 -7.71 37.10
N GLN A 43 44.08 -7.96 37.80
CA GLN A 43 44.77 -6.92 38.59
C GLN A 43 45.48 -5.91 37.68
N LEU A 44 46.10 -6.38 36.59
CA LEU A 44 46.73 -5.52 35.59
C LEU A 44 45.71 -4.61 34.87
N ILE A 45 44.51 -5.11 34.55
CA ILE A 45 43.42 -4.29 34.01
C ILE A 45 43.02 -3.19 34.99
N LYS A 46 42.75 -3.55 36.26
CA LYS A 46 42.37 -2.56 37.30
C LYS A 46 43.45 -1.50 37.50
N PHE A 47 44.72 -1.89 37.43
CA PHE A 47 45.83 -0.96 37.50
C PHE A 47 45.88 -0.02 36.28
N ASN A 48 45.65 -0.56 35.07
CA ASN A 48 45.60 0.21 33.83
C ASN A 48 44.44 1.22 33.81
N GLU A 49 43.26 0.83 34.27
CA GLU A 49 42.08 1.70 34.34
C GLU A 49 42.25 2.82 35.39
N LYS A 50 42.82 2.50 36.55
CA LYS A 50 42.99 3.46 37.66
C LYS A 50 44.04 4.54 37.37
N ASN A 51 45.04 4.24 36.55
CA ASN A 51 46.20 5.11 36.32
C ASN A 51 46.27 5.63 34.87
N ARG A 52 45.14 5.70 34.15
CA ARG A 52 45.06 5.99 32.70
C ARG A 52 45.88 7.20 32.19
N TYR A 53 46.21 8.15 33.05
CA TYR A 53 46.99 9.37 32.74
C TYR A 53 48.42 9.37 33.28
N GLU A 54 48.81 8.40 34.12
CA GLU A 54 50.11 8.33 34.83
C GLU A 54 50.89 7.04 34.52
N ILE A 55 50.46 6.26 33.51
CA ILE A 55 51.07 4.99 33.14
C ILE A 55 52.33 5.19 32.30
N PRO A 56 53.42 4.45 32.58
CA PRO A 56 54.58 4.40 31.70
C PRO A 56 54.22 3.85 30.31
N GLU A 57 54.69 4.49 29.25
CA GLU A 57 54.49 4.06 27.85
C GLU A 57 54.97 2.61 27.62
N ALA A 58 56.07 2.22 28.29
CA ALA A 58 56.60 0.86 28.27
C ALA A 58 55.61 -0.18 28.83
N PHE A 59 54.83 0.19 29.86
CA PHE A 59 53.79 -0.69 30.41
C PHE A 59 52.61 -0.80 29.46
N SER A 60 52.12 0.30 28.89
CA SER A 60 51.00 0.25 27.94
C SER A 60 51.33 -0.65 26.75
N THR A 61 52.53 -0.47 26.17
CA THR A 61 52.97 -1.27 25.02
C THR A 61 53.12 -2.75 25.37
N ALA A 62 53.71 -3.06 26.53
CA ALA A 62 53.88 -4.44 26.98
C ALA A 62 52.52 -5.09 27.31
N PHE A 63 51.62 -4.36 27.96
CA PHE A 63 50.28 -4.82 28.30
C PHE A 63 49.43 -5.09 27.05
N ASP A 64 49.47 -4.19 26.05
CA ASP A 64 48.77 -4.37 24.78
C ASP A 64 49.33 -5.55 23.98
N THR A 65 50.66 -5.74 24.01
CA THR A 65 51.32 -6.89 23.36
C THR A 65 50.91 -8.21 24.03
N MET A 66 50.88 -8.25 25.36
CA MET A 66 50.42 -9.41 26.12
C MET A 66 48.94 -9.71 25.86
N LYS A 67 48.06 -8.69 25.81
CA LYS A 67 46.63 -8.86 25.46
C LYS A 67 46.49 -9.47 24.05
N LYS A 68 47.25 -8.99 23.06
CA LYS A 68 47.26 -9.56 21.69
C LYS A 68 47.79 -10.99 21.65
N SER A 69 48.84 -11.28 22.41
CA SER A 69 49.40 -12.63 22.55
C SER A 69 48.39 -13.61 23.14
N ALA A 70 47.67 -13.19 24.19
CA ALA A 70 46.58 -13.94 24.81
C ALA A 70 45.44 -14.22 23.82
N ILE A 71 44.97 -13.21 23.09
CA ILE A 71 43.94 -13.38 22.05
C ILE A 71 44.41 -14.37 20.98
N SER A 72 45.63 -14.22 20.46
CA SER A 72 46.17 -15.13 19.43
C SER A 72 46.32 -16.56 19.94
N HIS A 73 46.78 -16.76 21.18
CA HIS A 73 46.89 -18.08 21.80
C HIS A 73 45.51 -18.75 21.94
N ILE A 74 44.50 -18.00 22.40
CA ILE A 74 43.14 -18.52 22.56
C ILE A 74 42.51 -18.83 21.20
N LEU A 75 42.69 -17.98 20.20
CA LEU A 75 42.19 -18.21 18.83
C LEU A 75 42.76 -19.49 18.23
N LYS A 76 44.06 -19.76 18.36
CA LYS A 76 44.66 -21.03 17.89
C LYS A 76 44.02 -22.25 18.55
N ASN A 77 43.73 -22.17 19.84
CA ASN A 77 43.06 -23.27 20.55
C ASN A 77 41.60 -23.42 20.10
N LEU A 78 40.90 -22.32 19.80
CA LEU A 78 39.55 -22.35 19.23
C LEU A 78 39.51 -22.96 17.82
N GLU A 79 40.54 -22.71 16.99
CA GLU A 79 40.65 -23.28 15.64
C GLU A 79 40.90 -24.80 15.65
N ILE A 80 41.61 -25.30 16.68
CA ILE A 80 41.94 -26.72 16.87
C ILE A 80 40.81 -27.48 17.60
N ALA A 81 39.92 -26.78 18.30
CA ALA A 81 38.86 -27.38 19.09
C ALA A 81 37.82 -28.12 18.21
N ASN A 82 37.77 -29.44 18.35
CA ASN A 82 36.82 -30.30 17.61
C ASN A 82 35.63 -30.78 18.47
N ILE A 83 35.64 -30.50 19.77
CA ILE A 83 34.60 -30.87 20.73
C ILE A 83 33.92 -29.58 21.22
N PHE A 84 32.58 -29.61 21.28
CA PHE A 84 31.78 -28.44 21.65
C PHE A 84 32.10 -27.89 23.04
N GLU A 85 32.27 -28.77 24.04
CA GLU A 85 32.59 -28.33 25.42
C GLU A 85 33.97 -27.65 25.49
N ASP A 86 34.97 -28.19 24.80
CA ASP A 86 36.31 -27.58 24.75
C ASP A 86 36.26 -26.22 24.05
N PHE A 87 35.52 -26.14 22.93
CA PHE A 87 35.29 -24.88 22.22
C PHE A 87 34.61 -23.85 23.12
N LYS A 88 33.56 -24.24 23.85
CA LYS A 88 32.82 -23.39 24.79
C LYS A 88 33.73 -22.85 25.90
N VAL A 89 34.61 -23.69 26.46
CA VAL A 89 35.58 -23.26 27.48
C VAL A 89 36.56 -22.24 26.91
N TRP A 90 37.17 -22.48 25.75
CA TRP A 90 38.09 -21.53 25.13
C TRP A 90 37.41 -20.23 24.71
N PHE A 91 36.15 -20.30 24.30
CA PHE A 91 35.36 -19.13 23.95
C PHE A 91 35.03 -18.29 25.20
N GLN A 92 34.72 -18.96 26.31
CA GLN A 92 34.57 -18.29 27.61
C GLN A 92 35.87 -17.60 28.02
N ARG A 93 37.02 -18.26 27.85
CA ARG A 93 38.35 -17.67 28.11
C ARG A 93 38.62 -16.44 27.24
N LEU A 94 38.23 -16.47 25.97
CA LEU A 94 38.33 -15.31 25.07
C LEU A 94 37.47 -14.14 25.59
N SER A 95 36.24 -14.43 26.01
CA SER A 95 35.33 -13.40 26.55
C SER A 95 35.82 -12.75 27.84
N GLU A 96 36.69 -13.42 28.60
CA GLU A 96 37.29 -12.87 29.83
C GLU A 96 38.50 -11.96 29.55
N VAL A 97 39.16 -12.13 28.40
CA VAL A 97 40.32 -11.34 27.98
C VAL A 97 39.90 -10.11 27.15
N VAL A 98 38.83 -10.26 26.38
CA VAL A 98 38.30 -9.21 25.50
C VAL A 98 37.39 -8.28 26.29
N SER A 99 37.64 -6.97 26.17
CA SER A 99 37.07 -5.97 27.09
C SER A 99 35.65 -5.54 26.72
N SER A 100 35.27 -5.62 25.43
CA SER A 100 33.93 -5.29 24.95
C SER A 100 33.29 -6.43 24.16
N LYS A 101 31.96 -6.56 24.25
CA LYS A 101 31.21 -7.57 23.47
C LYS A 101 31.32 -7.35 21.96
N GLU A 102 31.48 -6.11 21.53
CA GLU A 102 31.70 -5.74 20.13
C GLU A 102 33.08 -6.18 19.63
N GLU A 103 34.14 -5.97 20.43
CA GLU A 103 35.49 -6.47 20.11
C GLU A 103 35.46 -8.00 20.02
N LEU A 104 34.74 -8.67 20.91
CA LEU A 104 34.56 -10.12 20.89
C LEU A 104 33.85 -10.57 19.60
N TRP A 105 32.74 -9.92 19.23
CA TRP A 105 32.01 -10.20 17.98
C TRP A 105 32.90 -10.06 16.75
N ASN A 106 33.66 -8.96 16.66
CA ASN A 106 34.53 -8.67 15.53
C ASN A 106 35.67 -9.69 15.42
N ILE A 107 36.32 -10.06 16.53
CA ILE A 107 37.37 -11.07 16.55
C ILE A 107 36.86 -12.40 15.99
N ILE A 108 35.67 -12.83 16.41
CA ILE A 108 35.06 -14.11 15.98
C ILE A 108 34.77 -14.11 14.47
N HIS A 109 34.28 -13.00 13.92
CA HIS A 109 33.85 -12.94 12.52
C HIS A 109 34.95 -12.54 11.53
N THR A 110 36.10 -12.02 12.00
CA THR A 110 37.17 -11.53 11.12
C THR A 110 38.51 -12.24 11.30
N GLN A 111 38.80 -12.79 12.49
CA GLN A 111 40.13 -13.32 12.82
C GLN A 111 40.15 -14.83 13.12
N ALA A 112 38.99 -15.45 13.31
CA ALA A 112 38.89 -16.87 13.67
C ALA A 112 38.49 -17.73 12.47
N ASN A 113 39.35 -18.68 12.06
CA ASN A 113 38.99 -19.72 11.08
C ASN A 113 38.43 -20.95 11.79
N MET A 114 37.25 -20.80 12.39
CA MET A 114 36.62 -21.87 13.16
C MET A 114 36.11 -22.99 12.24
N SER A 115 36.51 -24.24 12.53
CA SER A 115 36.12 -25.42 11.74
C SER A 115 35.06 -26.30 12.43
N ILE A 116 34.74 -25.99 13.69
CA ILE A 116 33.82 -26.79 14.50
C ILE A 116 32.40 -26.79 13.91
N ARG A 117 31.81 -27.97 13.80
CA ARG A 117 30.40 -28.14 13.42
C ARG A 117 29.56 -28.25 14.68
N VAL A 118 28.69 -27.26 14.89
CA VAL A 118 27.77 -27.23 16.02
C VAL A 118 26.33 -27.43 15.57
N THR A 119 25.53 -28.07 16.42
CA THR A 119 24.07 -28.15 16.22
C THR A 119 23.41 -26.80 16.50
N MET A 120 22.17 -26.60 16.01
CA MET A 120 21.41 -25.37 16.29
C MET A 120 21.25 -25.10 17.79
N ARG A 121 21.00 -26.15 18.59
CA ARG A 121 20.85 -26.05 20.05
C ARG A 121 22.15 -25.60 20.73
N GLN A 122 23.29 -26.15 20.29
CA GLN A 122 24.61 -25.78 20.77
C GLN A 122 24.98 -24.34 20.40
N ASN A 123 24.61 -23.89 19.19
CA ASN A 123 24.79 -22.51 18.79
C ASN A 123 23.95 -21.56 19.64
N GLN A 124 22.67 -21.88 19.88
CA GLN A 124 21.80 -21.09 20.76
C GLN A 124 22.35 -21.01 22.19
N GLU A 125 22.89 -22.11 22.70
CA GLU A 125 23.53 -22.15 24.01
C GLU A 125 24.72 -21.19 24.08
N LEU A 126 25.67 -21.27 23.13
CA LEU A 126 26.79 -20.33 23.05
C LEU A 126 26.31 -18.88 22.96
N VAL A 127 25.41 -18.60 22.03
CA VAL A 127 24.89 -17.26 21.79
C VAL A 127 24.27 -16.68 23.07
N SER A 128 23.44 -17.44 23.78
CA SER A 128 22.77 -17.02 25.01
C SER A 128 23.72 -16.76 26.19
N LEU A 129 24.91 -17.38 26.19
CA LEU A 129 25.90 -17.19 27.25
C LEU A 129 26.65 -15.87 27.13
N PHE A 130 26.82 -15.35 25.91
CA PHE A 130 27.72 -14.21 25.66
C PHE A 130 27.00 -12.96 25.16
N PHE A 131 25.92 -13.12 24.40
CA PHE A 131 25.20 -12.02 23.74
C PHE A 131 23.74 -11.97 24.17
N THR A 132 23.19 -10.76 24.23
CA THR A 132 21.73 -10.58 24.33
C THR A 132 21.12 -10.54 22.94
N PRO A 133 19.83 -10.88 22.77
CA PRO A 133 19.10 -10.73 21.51
C PRO A 133 19.36 -9.40 20.80
N GLU A 134 19.34 -8.30 21.55
CA GLU A 134 19.53 -6.94 21.04
C GLU A 134 20.96 -6.74 20.49
N THR A 135 21.98 -7.19 21.23
CA THR A 135 23.37 -7.08 20.76
C THR A 135 23.64 -7.92 19.51
N LEU A 136 22.98 -9.08 19.37
CA LEU A 136 23.10 -9.91 18.17
C LEU A 136 22.50 -9.24 16.95
N PHE A 137 21.36 -8.58 17.13
CA PHE A 137 20.74 -7.80 16.08
C PHE A 137 21.66 -6.66 15.64
N GLU A 138 22.11 -5.82 16.59
CA GLU A 138 22.92 -4.64 16.27
C GLU A 138 24.26 -5.00 15.61
N TYR A 139 24.93 -6.04 16.08
CA TYR A 139 26.22 -6.45 15.50
C TYR A 139 26.09 -7.28 14.22
N GLY A 140 24.98 -8.01 14.07
CA GLY A 140 24.76 -8.92 12.94
C GLY A 140 24.05 -8.31 11.74
N ILE A 141 23.24 -7.26 11.93
CA ILE A 141 22.36 -6.75 10.86
C ILE A 141 23.14 -6.19 9.68
N LYS A 142 24.24 -5.47 9.93
CA LYS A 142 25.05 -4.88 8.86
C LYS A 142 25.74 -5.95 7.99
N PRO A 143 26.51 -6.91 8.54
CA PRO A 143 27.04 -8.02 7.75
C PRO A 143 25.97 -8.82 7.03
N PHE A 144 24.78 -8.97 7.63
CA PHE A 144 23.65 -9.67 7.01
C PHE A 144 23.14 -8.93 5.76
N MET A 145 22.93 -7.62 5.85
CA MET A 145 22.49 -6.79 4.71
C MET A 145 23.55 -6.70 3.60
N GLU A 146 24.84 -6.81 3.95
CA GLU A 146 25.96 -6.86 2.99
C GLU A 146 26.17 -8.25 2.36
N SER A 147 25.46 -9.26 2.85
CA SER A 147 25.56 -10.64 2.36
C SER A 147 24.82 -10.84 1.03
N ASN A 148 25.18 -11.91 0.31
CA ASN A 148 24.50 -12.31 -0.93
C ASN A 148 23.04 -12.75 -0.72
N VAL A 149 22.59 -12.90 0.53
CA VAL A 149 21.19 -13.23 0.86
C VAL A 149 20.27 -12.03 0.60
N CYS A 150 20.80 -10.81 0.71
CA CYS A 150 20.08 -9.56 0.59
C CYS A 150 20.53 -8.76 -0.64
N ASP A 151 20.47 -9.38 -1.83
CA ASP A 151 20.97 -8.77 -3.06
C ASP A 151 19.85 -8.02 -3.82
N PHE A 152 20.13 -6.77 -4.19
CA PHE A 152 19.27 -5.94 -5.03
C PHE A 152 19.74 -5.84 -6.49
N LYS A 153 20.90 -6.42 -6.84
CA LYS A 153 21.51 -6.23 -8.18
C LYS A 153 20.67 -6.82 -9.31
N ASN A 154 19.90 -7.88 -9.05
CA ASN A 154 19.13 -8.63 -10.04
C ASN A 154 17.63 -8.69 -9.69
N VAL A 155 17.04 -7.62 -9.14
CA VAL A 155 15.59 -7.59 -8.88
C VAL A 155 14.86 -7.50 -10.22
N MET A 156 14.19 -8.59 -10.60
CA MET A 156 13.45 -8.69 -11.87
C MET A 156 11.94 -8.70 -11.66
N ASN A 157 11.48 -9.07 -10.47
CA ASN A 157 10.07 -9.22 -10.13
C ASN A 157 9.83 -9.02 -8.63
N GLU A 158 8.56 -9.06 -8.24
CA GLU A 158 8.12 -8.91 -6.85
C GLU A 158 8.64 -10.00 -5.91
N GLU A 159 8.75 -11.25 -6.39
CA GLU A 159 9.21 -12.39 -5.58
C GLU A 159 10.63 -12.17 -5.07
N ASN A 160 11.51 -11.57 -5.88
CA ASN A 160 12.87 -11.24 -5.44
C ASN A 160 12.88 -10.26 -4.25
N LEU A 161 11.95 -9.31 -4.20
CA LEU A 161 11.83 -8.36 -3.10
C LEU A 161 11.17 -9.00 -1.87
N ILE A 162 10.21 -9.88 -2.08
CA ILE A 162 9.57 -10.67 -1.02
C ILE A 162 10.58 -11.62 -0.37
N ASP A 163 11.46 -12.24 -1.14
CA ASP A 163 12.55 -13.08 -0.64
C ASP A 163 13.53 -12.26 0.22
N ASN A 164 13.89 -11.05 -0.22
CA ASN A 164 14.70 -10.13 0.59
C ASN A 164 14.00 -9.79 1.92
N PHE A 165 12.68 -9.54 1.89
CA PHE A 165 11.89 -9.36 3.11
C PHE A 165 11.92 -10.61 4.01
N TYR A 166 11.71 -11.81 3.45
CA TYR A 166 11.73 -13.05 4.23
C TYR A 166 13.09 -13.33 4.85
N GLY A 167 14.19 -13.03 4.14
CA GLY A 167 15.54 -13.11 4.68
C GLY A 167 15.69 -12.25 5.92
N VAL A 168 15.29 -10.97 5.83
CA VAL A 168 15.40 -10.01 6.93
C VAL A 168 14.48 -10.37 8.09
N ALA A 169 13.21 -10.70 7.82
CA ALA A 169 12.27 -11.13 8.85
C ALA A 169 12.74 -12.42 9.54
N GLY A 170 13.36 -13.34 8.79
CA GLY A 170 14.01 -14.53 9.30
C GLY A 170 15.18 -14.20 10.24
N PHE A 171 16.04 -13.26 9.85
CA PHE A 171 17.13 -12.76 10.69
C PHE A 171 16.60 -12.15 12.01
N VAL A 172 15.64 -11.23 11.92
CA VAL A 172 15.03 -10.58 13.10
C VAL A 172 14.42 -11.61 14.06
N ARG A 173 13.72 -12.61 13.52
CA ARG A 173 13.15 -13.71 14.32
C ARG A 173 14.24 -14.59 14.95
N ALA A 174 15.33 -14.87 14.23
CA ALA A 174 16.43 -15.67 14.72
C ALA A 174 17.19 -15.01 15.89
N CYS A 175 17.22 -13.67 15.94
CA CYS A 175 17.77 -12.92 17.07
C CYS A 175 16.96 -13.12 18.37
N GLY A 176 15.68 -13.52 18.28
CA GLY A 176 14.84 -13.75 19.48
C GLY A 176 14.51 -12.47 20.26
N LEU A 177 14.36 -11.35 19.55
CA LEU A 177 14.09 -10.04 20.15
C LEU A 177 12.76 -10.00 20.91
N SER A 178 12.70 -9.20 21.97
CA SER A 178 11.47 -9.01 22.73
C SER A 178 10.36 -8.39 21.89
N THR A 179 9.11 -8.58 22.31
CA THR A 179 7.96 -8.00 21.59
C THR A 179 7.96 -6.47 21.60
N THR A 180 8.55 -5.86 22.63
CA THR A 180 8.65 -4.41 22.84
C THR A 180 9.92 -3.78 22.27
N PHE A 181 10.81 -4.57 21.67
CA PHE A 181 12.02 -4.04 21.06
C PHE A 181 11.70 -3.22 19.82
N GLU A 182 12.32 -2.05 19.71
CA GLU A 182 12.30 -1.19 18.54
C GLU A 182 13.76 -0.85 18.18
N SER A 183 14.12 -1.06 16.91
CA SER A 183 15.46 -0.73 16.40
C SER A 183 15.63 0.80 16.29
N ASN A 184 16.87 1.26 16.33
CA ASN A 184 17.27 2.64 16.01
C ASN A 184 18.27 2.71 14.84
N ASN A 185 18.45 1.61 14.10
CA ASN A 185 19.48 1.48 13.08
C ASN A 185 19.03 2.08 11.74
N GLN A 186 19.65 3.18 11.33
CA GLN A 186 19.25 3.89 10.11
C GLN A 186 19.56 3.12 8.82
N ASP A 187 20.67 2.38 8.76
CA ASP A 187 21.03 1.58 7.57
C ASP A 187 19.99 0.49 7.34
N TYR A 188 19.49 -0.11 8.42
CA TYR A 188 18.38 -1.05 8.41
C TYR A 188 17.07 -0.43 7.90
N PHE A 189 16.74 0.78 8.34
CA PHE A 189 15.57 1.50 7.84
C PHE A 189 15.68 1.82 6.34
N ASN A 190 16.85 2.28 5.89
CA ASN A 190 17.12 2.56 4.49
C ASN A 190 17.01 1.29 3.63
N PHE A 191 17.43 0.14 4.15
CA PHE A 191 17.27 -1.15 3.49
C PHE A 191 15.79 -1.51 3.27
N VAL A 192 14.95 -1.33 4.30
CA VAL A 192 13.52 -1.61 4.21
C VAL A 192 12.81 -0.63 3.29
N GLU A 193 13.16 0.66 3.34
CA GLU A 193 12.69 1.65 2.36
C GLU A 193 13.03 1.21 0.93
N LYS A 194 14.26 0.73 0.71
CA LYS A 194 14.70 0.27 -0.62
C LYS A 194 13.87 -0.91 -1.14
N ILE A 195 13.46 -1.85 -0.27
CA ILE A 195 12.53 -2.92 -0.66
C ILE A 195 11.21 -2.31 -1.15
N LEU A 196 10.58 -1.46 -0.33
CA LEU A 196 9.26 -0.90 -0.62
C LEU A 196 9.27 -0.01 -1.87
N VAL A 197 10.28 0.85 -2.01
CA VAL A 197 10.45 1.74 -3.18
C VAL A 197 10.69 0.93 -4.45
N ASN A 198 11.55 -0.10 -4.42
CA ASN A 198 11.75 -0.93 -5.60
C ASN A 198 10.47 -1.68 -5.98
N PHE A 199 9.68 -2.11 -5.00
CA PHE A 199 8.43 -2.84 -5.23
C PHE A 199 7.43 -2.00 -6.04
N VAL A 200 7.21 -0.74 -5.63
CA VAL A 200 6.27 0.17 -6.33
C VAL A 200 6.81 0.67 -7.68
N ASN A 201 8.10 0.48 -7.97
CA ASN A 201 8.72 0.84 -9.24
C ASN A 201 8.70 -0.30 -10.27
N LEU A 202 8.23 -1.50 -9.89
CA LEU A 202 8.13 -2.63 -10.82
C LEU A 202 7.03 -2.39 -11.87
N PRO A 203 7.24 -2.76 -13.16
CA PRO A 203 6.24 -2.58 -14.20
C PRO A 203 4.93 -3.35 -13.94
N ASP A 204 5.04 -4.53 -13.33
CA ASP A 204 3.95 -5.45 -12.98
C ASP A 204 3.42 -5.26 -11.55
N PHE A 205 3.77 -4.14 -10.90
CA PHE A 205 3.39 -3.82 -9.52
C PHE A 205 1.92 -4.12 -9.19
N ASP A 206 1.72 -5.10 -8.30
CA ASP A 206 0.46 -5.52 -7.69
C ASP A 206 0.25 -4.83 -6.34
N PRO A 207 -0.79 -3.96 -6.22
CA PRO A 207 -1.05 -3.25 -4.97
C PRO A 207 -1.48 -4.17 -3.81
N HIS A 208 -2.08 -5.34 -4.08
CA HIS A 208 -2.51 -6.27 -3.03
C HIS A 208 -1.32 -6.92 -2.33
N ARG A 209 -0.32 -7.34 -3.12
CA ARG A 209 0.93 -7.91 -2.58
C ARG A 209 1.72 -6.87 -1.81
N PHE A 210 1.69 -5.61 -2.24
CA PHE A 210 2.31 -4.52 -1.50
C PHE A 210 1.61 -4.20 -0.19
N VAL A 211 0.27 -4.20 -0.15
CA VAL A 211 -0.50 -4.11 1.10
C VAL A 211 -0.04 -5.19 2.08
N TRP A 212 0.03 -6.45 1.62
CA TRP A 212 0.53 -7.55 2.44
C TRP A 212 1.96 -7.29 2.93
N LEU A 213 2.86 -6.85 2.05
CA LEU A 213 4.27 -6.60 2.39
C LEU A 213 4.39 -5.50 3.46
N VAL A 214 3.63 -4.41 3.36
CA VAL A 214 3.64 -3.32 4.34
C VAL A 214 3.17 -3.82 5.72
N GLU A 215 2.08 -4.57 5.77
CA GLU A 215 1.57 -5.15 7.03
C GLU A 215 2.54 -6.19 7.62
N ALA A 216 3.15 -7.01 6.76
CA ALA A 216 4.15 -8.00 7.17
C ALA A 216 5.42 -7.32 7.71
N CYS A 217 5.88 -6.24 7.09
CA CYS A 217 6.96 -5.42 7.58
C CYS A 217 6.65 -4.83 8.97
N ASN A 218 5.48 -4.20 9.11
CA ASN A 218 5.01 -3.62 10.37
C ASN A 218 4.98 -4.65 11.52
N GLY A 219 4.52 -5.87 11.24
CA GLY A 219 4.42 -6.93 12.25
C GLY A 219 5.75 -7.62 12.61
N ASN A 220 6.72 -7.67 11.70
CA ASN A 220 7.89 -8.55 11.84
C ASN A 220 9.23 -7.82 11.99
N LEU A 221 9.37 -6.58 11.53
CA LEU A 221 10.69 -5.95 11.37
C LEU A 221 11.14 -5.09 12.55
N LYS A 222 10.30 -4.92 13.59
CA LYS A 222 10.66 -4.16 14.81
C LYS A 222 11.15 -2.73 14.55
N ILE A 223 10.60 -2.08 13.52
CA ILE A 223 10.85 -0.68 13.21
C ILE A 223 9.89 0.17 14.06
N PRO A 224 10.34 1.29 14.68
CA PRO A 224 9.45 2.20 15.39
C PRO A 224 8.26 2.62 14.52
N PRO A 225 7.01 2.60 15.03
CA PRO A 225 5.81 2.87 14.22
C PRO A 225 5.84 4.24 13.51
N ALA A 226 6.40 5.26 14.16
CA ALA A 226 6.54 6.59 13.59
C ALA A 226 7.47 6.61 12.36
N THR A 227 8.64 5.95 12.49
CA THR A 227 9.62 5.84 11.41
C THR A 227 9.09 4.98 10.26
N PHE A 228 8.44 3.85 10.57
CA PHE A 228 7.87 3.00 9.52
C PHE A 228 6.75 3.71 8.74
N ARG A 229 5.92 4.50 9.44
CA ARG A 229 4.93 5.38 8.80
C ARG A 229 5.58 6.36 7.83
N GLU A 230 6.67 7.01 8.23
CA GLU A 230 7.42 7.96 7.37
C GLU A 230 7.95 7.28 6.10
N ILE A 231 8.58 6.10 6.24
CA ILE A 231 9.07 5.29 5.10
C ILE A 231 7.93 4.98 4.12
N CYS A 232 6.77 4.53 4.64
CA CYS A 232 5.63 4.19 3.81
C CYS A 232 5.06 5.42 3.10
N GLN A 233 4.90 6.55 3.81
CA GLN A 233 4.40 7.79 3.21
C GLN A 233 5.33 8.28 2.10
N ASN A 234 6.64 8.32 2.33
CA ASN A 234 7.63 8.70 1.31
C ASN A 234 7.58 7.77 0.09
N THR A 235 7.37 6.47 0.30
CA THR A 235 7.23 5.50 -0.79
C THR A 235 5.98 5.76 -1.62
N ILE A 236 4.84 6.02 -0.97
CA ILE A 236 3.58 6.34 -1.63
C ILE A 236 3.68 7.67 -2.39
N GLU A 237 4.35 8.68 -1.83
CA GLU A 237 4.58 9.96 -2.52
C GLU A 237 5.42 9.77 -3.78
N LYS A 238 6.51 8.98 -3.72
CA LYS A 238 7.32 8.63 -4.90
C LYS A 238 6.49 7.89 -5.96
N PHE A 239 5.68 6.91 -5.55
CA PHE A 239 4.77 6.22 -6.45
C PHE A 239 3.76 7.17 -7.10
N SER A 240 3.22 8.13 -6.34
CA SER A 240 2.22 9.07 -6.82
C SER A 240 2.73 9.99 -7.94
N GLN A 241 4.02 10.27 -7.95
CA GLN A 241 4.69 11.13 -8.93
C GLN A 241 5.02 10.41 -10.24
N GLN A 242 4.87 9.08 -10.30
CA GLN A 242 5.10 8.33 -11.54
C GLN A 242 4.07 8.71 -12.61
N GLU A 243 4.54 8.84 -13.87
CA GLU A 243 3.67 9.11 -15.02
C GLU A 243 2.82 7.87 -15.37
N PHE A 244 1.50 7.98 -15.20
CA PHE A 244 0.54 7.00 -15.70
C PHE A 244 -0.07 7.51 -17.01
N LYS A 245 0.55 7.21 -18.15
CA LYS A 245 0.08 7.64 -19.47
C LYS A 245 -1.31 7.06 -19.77
N GLY A 246 -2.37 7.84 -19.55
CA GLY A 246 -3.75 7.50 -19.91
C GLY A 246 -4.38 6.37 -19.09
N GLN A 247 -3.82 6.05 -17.91
CA GLN A 247 -4.28 4.95 -17.06
C GLN A 247 -4.74 5.44 -15.67
N LEU A 248 -5.43 6.58 -15.61
CA LEU A 248 -5.91 7.18 -14.35
C LEU A 248 -6.81 6.23 -13.56
N MET A 249 -7.70 5.48 -14.22
CA MET A 249 -8.55 4.49 -13.54
C MET A 249 -7.74 3.36 -12.89
N GLN A 250 -6.63 2.93 -13.51
CA GLN A 250 -5.74 1.94 -12.92
C GLN A 250 -4.93 2.55 -11.76
N LYS A 251 -4.47 3.80 -11.90
CA LYS A 251 -3.79 4.53 -10.84
C LYS A 251 -4.68 4.69 -9.61
N LEU A 252 -5.93 5.13 -9.83
CA LEU A 252 -6.95 5.25 -8.77
C LEU A 252 -7.22 3.90 -8.11
N TYR A 253 -7.42 2.85 -8.90
CA TYR A 253 -7.60 1.49 -8.37
C TYR A 253 -6.46 1.08 -7.44
N LYS A 254 -5.20 1.31 -7.85
CA LYS A 254 -4.04 0.98 -7.00
C LYS A 254 -4.11 1.73 -5.67
N PHE A 255 -4.41 3.04 -5.65
CA PHE A 255 -4.57 3.78 -4.40
C PHE A 255 -5.73 3.30 -3.53
N CYS A 256 -6.87 2.96 -4.14
CA CYS A 256 -8.01 2.38 -3.43
C CYS A 256 -7.69 1.01 -2.82
N VAL A 257 -6.86 0.18 -3.47
CA VAL A 257 -6.37 -1.06 -2.87
C VAL A 257 -5.45 -0.74 -1.69
N LEU A 258 -4.53 0.23 -1.82
CA LEU A 258 -3.65 0.64 -0.72
C LEU A 258 -4.44 1.12 0.51
N SER A 259 -5.59 1.78 0.32
CA SER A 259 -6.44 2.22 1.44
C SER A 259 -7.19 1.10 2.15
N THR A 260 -7.14 -0.15 1.66
CA THR A 260 -7.72 -1.31 2.38
C THR A 260 -6.86 -1.77 3.55
N SER A 261 -5.59 -1.38 3.61
CA SER A 261 -4.70 -1.69 4.73
C SER A 261 -5.10 -0.93 6.00
N PRO A 262 -5.25 -1.61 7.15
CA PRO A 262 -5.53 -0.97 8.43
C PRO A 262 -4.51 0.08 8.85
N LEU A 263 -3.24 -0.12 8.51
CA LEU A 263 -2.18 0.85 8.76
C LEU A 263 -2.27 2.03 7.79
N MET A 264 -2.33 1.74 6.49
CA MET A 264 -2.18 2.74 5.45
C MET A 264 -3.39 3.67 5.31
N GLN A 265 -4.60 3.21 5.64
CA GLN A 265 -5.79 4.08 5.71
C GLN A 265 -5.61 5.26 6.68
N THR A 266 -4.68 5.16 7.65
CA THR A 266 -4.40 6.25 8.60
C THR A 266 -3.52 7.34 8.00
N PHE A 267 -3.00 7.15 6.78
CA PHE A 267 -2.05 8.06 6.17
C PHE A 267 -2.78 9.13 5.34
N PRO A 268 -2.64 10.43 5.67
CA PRO A 268 -3.28 11.51 4.92
C PRO A 268 -2.88 11.55 3.43
N VAL A 269 -1.66 11.10 3.10
CA VAL A 269 -1.16 11.04 1.72
C VAL A 269 -2.04 10.16 0.83
N ILE A 270 -2.55 9.04 1.33
CA ILE A 270 -3.36 8.11 0.52
C ILE A 270 -4.69 8.77 0.17
N GLN A 271 -5.36 9.37 1.15
CA GLN A 271 -6.61 10.07 0.91
C GLN A 271 -6.42 11.18 -0.13
N ARG A 272 -5.38 12.00 0.03
CA ARG A 272 -5.02 13.05 -0.94
C ARG A 272 -4.80 12.48 -2.35
N CYS A 273 -4.03 11.40 -2.49
CA CYS A 273 -3.77 10.78 -3.78
C CYS A 273 -5.03 10.19 -4.44
N ILE A 274 -5.95 9.61 -3.65
CA ILE A 274 -7.24 9.13 -4.13
C ILE A 274 -8.07 10.31 -4.64
N ASP A 275 -8.24 11.35 -3.84
CA ASP A 275 -9.07 12.51 -4.17
C ASP A 275 -8.55 13.23 -5.42
N ASP A 276 -7.24 13.51 -5.48
CA ASP A 276 -6.61 14.18 -6.63
C ASP A 276 -6.74 13.36 -7.92
N THR A 277 -6.51 12.03 -7.83
CA THR A 277 -6.62 11.15 -9.01
C THR A 277 -8.08 10.98 -9.44
N TYR A 278 -9.01 10.94 -8.48
CA TYR A 278 -10.45 10.85 -8.74
C TYR A 278 -10.95 12.08 -9.49
N VAL A 279 -10.61 13.28 -9.03
CA VAL A 279 -11.00 14.54 -9.70
C VAL A 279 -10.50 14.56 -11.15
N GLN A 280 -9.23 14.22 -11.38
CA GLN A 280 -8.66 14.15 -12.73
C GLN A 280 -9.39 13.12 -13.62
N LEU A 281 -9.72 11.95 -13.07
CA LEU A 281 -10.46 10.92 -13.80
C LEU A 281 -11.85 11.40 -14.22
N ILE A 282 -12.58 12.06 -13.31
CA ILE A 282 -13.91 12.61 -13.59
C ILE A 282 -13.85 13.69 -14.68
N GLU A 283 -12.88 14.60 -14.60
CA GLU A 283 -12.68 15.63 -15.61
C GLU A 283 -12.36 15.03 -16.99
N GLU A 284 -11.49 14.03 -17.06
CA GLU A 284 -11.16 13.33 -18.30
C GLU A 284 -12.40 12.60 -18.88
N GLN A 285 -13.16 11.93 -18.02
CA GLN A 285 -14.37 11.20 -18.42
C GLN A 285 -15.46 12.14 -18.97
N ARG A 286 -15.70 13.28 -18.29
CA ARG A 286 -16.65 14.31 -18.76
C ARG A 286 -16.18 14.92 -20.07
N SER A 287 -14.89 15.26 -20.18
CA SER A 287 -14.29 15.79 -21.41
C SER A 287 -14.45 14.82 -22.57
N PHE A 288 -14.18 13.53 -22.34
CA PHE A 288 -14.37 12.47 -23.32
C PHE A 288 -15.83 12.37 -23.77
N SER A 289 -16.77 12.29 -22.82
CA SER A 289 -18.20 12.16 -23.11
C SER A 289 -18.71 13.34 -23.91
N ARG A 290 -18.37 14.57 -23.50
CA ARG A 290 -18.77 15.80 -24.20
C ARG A 290 -18.19 15.88 -25.61
N ARG A 291 -16.91 15.55 -25.77
CA ARG A 291 -16.19 15.70 -27.04
C ARG A 291 -16.55 14.63 -28.06
N TYR A 292 -16.72 13.38 -27.63
CA TYR A 292 -16.84 12.24 -28.55
C TYR A 292 -18.24 11.62 -28.59
N ILE A 293 -19.03 11.75 -27.53
CA ILE A 293 -20.39 11.20 -27.46
C ILE A 293 -21.41 12.32 -27.69
N PHE A 294 -21.47 13.30 -26.79
CA PHE A 294 -22.51 14.33 -26.79
C PHE A 294 -22.42 15.30 -27.97
N SER A 295 -21.22 15.65 -28.42
CA SER A 295 -21.05 16.50 -29.61
C SER A 295 -21.75 15.93 -30.85
N GLN A 296 -21.82 14.60 -30.97
CA GLN A 296 -22.43 13.92 -32.10
C GLN A 296 -23.97 13.93 -32.04
N PHE A 297 -24.59 14.24 -30.89
CA PHE A 297 -26.05 14.39 -30.82
C PHE A 297 -26.54 15.60 -31.61
N THR A 298 -25.68 16.59 -31.86
CA THR A 298 -26.01 17.75 -32.72
C THR A 298 -26.28 17.37 -34.17
N SER A 299 -25.83 16.19 -34.62
CA SER A 299 -26.13 15.69 -35.96
C SER A 299 -27.48 14.97 -36.06
N ILE A 300 -28.24 14.88 -34.97
CA ILE A 300 -29.56 14.26 -35.00
C ILE A 300 -30.52 15.22 -35.71
N GLU A 301 -30.99 14.80 -36.88
CA GLU A 301 -32.01 15.51 -37.64
C GLU A 301 -33.41 15.20 -37.11
N TRP A 302 -34.12 16.24 -36.70
CA TRP A 302 -35.50 16.18 -36.19
C TRP A 302 -36.57 16.25 -37.29
N ASN A 303 -36.14 16.37 -38.55
CA ASN A 303 -36.97 16.30 -39.74
C ASN A 303 -36.74 14.97 -40.50
N GLY A 304 -37.75 14.54 -41.27
CA GLY A 304 -37.67 13.33 -42.10
C GLY A 304 -38.28 12.08 -41.48
N LYS A 305 -37.88 10.92 -42.01
CA LYS A 305 -38.52 9.63 -41.69
C LYS A 305 -38.02 9.04 -40.38
N SER A 306 -38.94 8.45 -39.62
CA SER A 306 -38.60 7.64 -38.45
C SER A 306 -37.79 6.41 -38.86
N THR A 307 -36.84 6.05 -38.01
CA THR A 307 -36.14 4.77 -38.08
C THR A 307 -36.70 3.75 -37.10
N GLY A 308 -37.38 4.20 -36.03
CA GLY A 308 -37.90 3.35 -34.96
C GLY A 308 -36.80 2.63 -34.18
N GLN A 309 -35.55 3.09 -34.29
CA GLN A 309 -34.38 2.48 -33.68
C GLN A 309 -33.57 3.54 -32.96
N VAL A 310 -32.87 3.13 -31.90
CA VAL A 310 -31.93 3.97 -31.16
C VAL A 310 -30.82 4.48 -32.08
N CYS A 311 -30.48 5.76 -31.99
CA CYS A 311 -29.37 6.35 -32.75
C CYS A 311 -28.02 5.82 -32.28
N ASP A 312 -27.02 5.87 -33.17
CA ASP A 312 -25.70 5.35 -32.86
C ASP A 312 -25.01 6.12 -31.73
N GLN A 313 -25.30 7.41 -31.57
CA GLN A 313 -24.81 8.22 -30.46
C GLN A 313 -25.30 7.70 -29.11
N LEU A 314 -26.57 7.33 -29.02
CA LEU A 314 -27.14 6.77 -27.80
C LEU A 314 -26.68 5.33 -27.55
N LYS A 315 -26.49 4.52 -28.61
CA LYS A 315 -25.83 3.21 -28.48
C LYS A 315 -24.41 3.36 -27.94
N CYS A 316 -23.64 4.31 -28.47
CA CYS A 316 -22.27 4.60 -28.00
C CYS A 316 -22.25 5.04 -26.53
N TRP A 317 -23.17 5.90 -26.11
CA TRP A 317 -23.33 6.28 -24.71
C TRP A 317 -23.65 5.07 -23.82
N THR A 318 -24.63 4.27 -24.20
CA THR A 318 -25.05 3.07 -23.45
C THR A 318 -23.90 2.06 -23.34
N LEU A 319 -23.16 1.85 -24.42
CA LEU A 319 -21.94 1.03 -24.41
C LEU A 319 -20.86 1.59 -23.49
N PHE A 320 -20.69 2.92 -23.43
CA PHE A 320 -19.74 3.55 -22.54
C PHE A 320 -20.13 3.36 -21.07
N VAL A 321 -21.40 3.59 -20.73
CA VAL A 321 -21.98 3.33 -19.39
C VAL A 321 -21.80 1.88 -18.99
N SER A 322 -22.19 0.94 -19.85
CA SER A 322 -22.07 -0.50 -19.61
C SER A 322 -20.61 -0.92 -19.37
N ASN A 323 -19.67 -0.44 -20.19
CA ASN A 323 -18.24 -0.73 -20.02
C ASN A 323 -17.69 -0.17 -18.70
N VAL A 324 -18.11 1.03 -18.28
CA VAL A 324 -17.71 1.59 -16.98
C VAL A 324 -18.28 0.74 -15.84
N SER A 325 -19.55 0.34 -15.92
CA SER A 325 -20.19 -0.54 -14.94
C SER A 325 -19.44 -1.88 -14.79
N LEU A 326 -19.12 -2.54 -15.92
CA LEU A 326 -18.37 -3.79 -15.92
C LEU A 326 -16.98 -3.65 -15.29
N ARG A 327 -16.26 -2.55 -15.59
CA ARG A 327 -14.94 -2.29 -14.98
C ARG A 327 -15.03 -2.06 -13.47
N LEU A 328 -16.09 -1.44 -12.98
CA LEU A 328 -16.32 -1.25 -11.54
C LEU A 328 -16.73 -2.57 -10.87
N ALA A 329 -17.45 -3.45 -11.58
CA ALA A 329 -17.79 -4.78 -11.08
C ALA A 329 -16.53 -5.67 -10.95
N ASP A 330 -15.62 -5.60 -11.92
CA ASP A 330 -14.34 -6.33 -11.89
C ASP A 330 -13.36 -5.81 -10.82
N LYS A 331 -13.52 -4.55 -10.37
CA LYS A 331 -12.63 -3.86 -9.43
C LYS A 331 -13.44 -3.18 -8.32
N PRO A 332 -13.95 -3.95 -7.34
CA PRO A 332 -14.89 -3.46 -6.33
C PRO A 332 -14.32 -2.39 -5.40
N GLU A 333 -12.99 -2.26 -5.32
CA GLU A 333 -12.30 -1.20 -4.57
C GLU A 333 -12.48 0.19 -5.19
N LEU A 334 -12.82 0.27 -6.49
CA LEU A 334 -13.09 1.55 -7.13
C LEU A 334 -14.40 2.19 -6.63
N PRO A 335 -14.45 3.51 -6.46
CA PRO A 335 -15.65 4.19 -6.00
C PRO A 335 -16.75 4.12 -7.05
N LYS A 336 -17.93 3.64 -6.65
CA LYS A 336 -19.15 3.63 -7.49
C LYS A 336 -19.57 5.03 -7.95
N MET A 337 -19.11 6.07 -7.24
CA MET A 337 -19.35 7.48 -7.59
C MET A 337 -18.83 7.85 -8.99
N ILE A 338 -17.88 7.10 -9.55
CA ILE A 338 -17.42 7.26 -10.96
C ILE A 338 -18.59 7.10 -11.94
N LEU A 339 -19.42 6.08 -11.72
CA LEU A 339 -20.58 5.82 -12.58
C LEU A 339 -21.74 6.78 -12.26
N GLN A 340 -21.93 7.14 -10.98
CA GLN A 340 -22.94 8.15 -10.60
C GLN A 340 -22.67 9.48 -11.30
N ASP A 341 -21.42 9.96 -11.25
CA ASP A 341 -21.02 11.21 -11.89
C ASP A 341 -21.27 11.20 -13.40
N LEU A 342 -20.92 10.09 -14.08
CA LEU A 342 -21.18 9.91 -15.51
C LEU A 342 -22.67 10.02 -15.83
N LEU A 343 -23.52 9.32 -15.07
CA LEU A 343 -24.96 9.30 -15.31
C LEU A 343 -25.60 10.66 -14.98
N ASP A 344 -25.17 11.32 -13.91
CA ASP A 344 -25.64 12.65 -13.51
C ASP A 344 -25.25 13.74 -14.53
N ASP A 345 -24.02 13.72 -15.05
CA ASP A 345 -23.57 14.62 -16.12
C ASP A 345 -24.36 14.34 -17.42
N SER A 346 -24.58 13.07 -17.74
CA SER A 346 -25.37 12.64 -18.91
C SER A 346 -26.81 13.13 -18.82
N MET A 347 -27.46 12.99 -17.67
CA MET A 347 -28.84 13.45 -17.48
C MET A 347 -28.96 14.97 -17.58
N SER A 348 -27.95 15.72 -17.12
CA SER A 348 -27.89 17.17 -17.30
C SER A 348 -27.79 17.56 -18.78
N PHE A 349 -27.05 16.78 -19.57
CA PHE A 349 -26.99 16.97 -21.02
C PHE A 349 -28.32 16.62 -21.70
N PHE A 350 -28.91 15.46 -21.39
CA PHE A 350 -30.16 15.00 -22.02
C PHE A 350 -31.35 15.89 -21.71
N GLU A 351 -31.46 16.37 -20.48
CA GLU A 351 -32.48 17.36 -20.09
C GLU A 351 -32.47 18.56 -21.03
N GLY A 352 -31.31 19.20 -21.21
CA GLY A 352 -31.17 20.34 -22.12
C GLY A 352 -31.39 19.96 -23.59
N PHE A 353 -30.81 18.85 -24.04
CA PHE A 353 -30.89 18.42 -25.44
C PHE A 353 -32.34 18.14 -25.89
N PHE A 354 -33.13 17.45 -25.06
CA PHE A 354 -34.52 17.14 -25.39
C PHE A 354 -35.47 18.30 -25.12
N ALA A 355 -35.15 19.20 -24.18
CA ALA A 355 -35.92 20.43 -23.98
C ALA A 355 -35.92 21.33 -25.22
N ASP A 356 -34.82 21.33 -25.98
CA ASP A 356 -34.67 22.12 -27.21
C ASP A 356 -35.11 21.37 -28.49
N ALA A 357 -35.49 20.09 -28.38
CA ALA A 357 -35.83 19.27 -29.54
C ALA A 357 -37.23 19.60 -30.10
N GLN A 358 -37.32 19.72 -31.43
CA GLN A 358 -38.57 20.01 -32.14
C GLN A 358 -38.84 19.01 -33.28
N PRO A 359 -39.19 17.75 -32.96
CA PRO A 359 -39.37 16.71 -33.97
C PRO A 359 -40.60 16.94 -34.85
N THR A 360 -40.52 16.51 -36.10
CA THR A 360 -41.71 16.22 -36.90
C THR A 360 -42.48 15.04 -36.32
N LYS A 361 -43.75 14.88 -36.71
CA LYS A 361 -44.59 13.75 -36.25
C LYS A 361 -43.94 12.38 -36.42
N GLU A 362 -43.26 12.15 -37.55
CA GLU A 362 -42.55 10.89 -37.78
C GLU A 362 -41.34 10.76 -36.83
N LYS A 363 -40.48 11.79 -36.75
CA LYS A 363 -39.30 11.77 -35.86
C LYS A 363 -39.62 11.79 -34.37
N ALA A 364 -40.84 12.16 -33.97
CA ALA A 364 -41.27 12.08 -32.58
C ALA A 364 -41.23 10.63 -32.05
N ILE A 365 -41.40 9.62 -32.92
CA ILE A 365 -41.24 8.20 -32.57
C ILE A 365 -39.79 7.91 -32.15
N ASP A 366 -38.83 8.39 -32.94
CA ASP A 366 -37.40 8.21 -32.65
C ASP A 366 -37.02 8.93 -31.34
N MET A 367 -37.52 10.16 -31.12
CA MET A 367 -37.29 10.90 -29.87
C MET A 367 -37.79 10.14 -28.64
N ARG A 368 -39.00 9.59 -28.69
CA ARG A 368 -39.56 8.78 -27.59
C ARG A 368 -38.76 7.52 -27.36
N CYS A 369 -38.36 6.83 -28.43
CA CYS A 369 -37.48 5.67 -28.35
C CYS A 369 -36.18 5.99 -27.61
N TYR A 370 -35.55 7.13 -27.91
CA TYR A 370 -34.30 7.53 -27.25
C TYR A 370 -34.51 7.82 -25.76
N ILE A 371 -35.55 8.58 -25.42
CA ILE A 371 -35.85 8.96 -24.03
C ILE A 371 -36.17 7.74 -23.17
N LEU A 372 -37.01 6.82 -23.68
CA LEU A 372 -37.35 5.58 -22.97
C LEU A 372 -36.10 4.74 -22.73
N HIS A 373 -35.23 4.61 -23.74
CA HIS A 373 -33.98 3.87 -23.60
C HIS A 373 -33.00 4.49 -22.59
N ILE A 374 -32.96 5.83 -22.50
CA ILE A 374 -32.17 6.54 -21.47
C ILE A 374 -32.73 6.20 -20.07
N ALA A 375 -34.05 6.25 -19.89
CA ALA A 375 -34.67 5.93 -18.60
C ALA A 375 -34.39 4.48 -18.18
N GLU A 376 -34.49 3.53 -19.10
CA GLU A 376 -34.12 2.13 -18.88
C GLU A 376 -32.64 1.99 -18.49
N THR A 377 -31.74 2.67 -19.21
CA THR A 377 -30.29 2.62 -18.93
C THR A 377 -29.97 3.18 -17.54
N ILE A 378 -30.65 4.25 -17.12
CA ILE A 378 -30.51 4.79 -15.77
C ILE A 378 -31.03 3.80 -14.73
N GLU A 379 -32.19 3.19 -14.95
CA GLU A 379 -32.75 2.18 -14.03
C GLU A 379 -31.85 0.95 -13.90
N GLU A 380 -31.21 0.52 -14.99
CA GLU A 380 -30.33 -0.65 -15.01
C GLU A 380 -28.96 -0.37 -14.37
N PHE A 381 -28.33 0.76 -14.69
CA PHE A 381 -26.92 0.98 -14.37
C PHE A 381 -26.65 1.93 -13.21
N TYR A 382 -27.63 2.69 -12.71
CA TYR A 382 -27.37 3.64 -11.63
C TYR A 382 -26.99 2.89 -10.34
N PRO A 383 -25.79 3.16 -9.76
CA PRO A 383 -25.35 2.38 -8.61
C PRO A 383 -25.99 2.90 -7.32
N GLY A 384 -26.88 2.10 -6.74
CA GLY A 384 -27.56 2.42 -5.49
C GLY A 384 -28.74 3.38 -5.66
N PRO A 385 -29.15 4.09 -4.59
CA PRO A 385 -30.28 5.02 -4.66
C PRO A 385 -30.00 6.20 -5.60
N ILE A 386 -30.97 6.52 -6.46
CA ILE A 386 -30.88 7.63 -7.41
C ILE A 386 -31.19 8.95 -6.69
N PRO A 387 -30.32 9.97 -6.77
CA PRO A 387 -30.59 11.27 -6.20
C PRO A 387 -31.86 11.91 -6.78
N GLN A 388 -32.59 12.63 -5.94
CA GLN A 388 -33.87 13.25 -6.33
C GLN A 388 -33.73 14.22 -7.52
N ASN A 389 -32.58 14.89 -7.65
CA ASN A 389 -32.34 15.77 -8.80
C ASN A 389 -32.24 14.96 -10.11
N THR A 390 -31.47 13.88 -10.11
CA THR A 390 -31.26 13.03 -11.28
C THR A 390 -32.55 12.33 -11.70
N ILE A 391 -33.30 11.78 -10.73
CA ILE A 391 -34.56 11.10 -11.03
C ILE A 391 -35.60 12.07 -11.60
N TYR A 392 -35.61 13.32 -11.11
CA TYR A 392 -36.50 14.36 -11.62
C TYR A 392 -36.19 14.73 -13.07
N LYS A 393 -34.90 14.78 -13.45
CA LYS A 393 -34.51 14.97 -14.86
C LYS A 393 -34.95 13.82 -15.75
N VAL A 394 -34.92 12.59 -15.26
CA VAL A 394 -35.46 11.43 -15.99
C VAL A 394 -36.96 11.58 -16.19
N TRP A 395 -37.71 11.92 -15.13
CA TRP A 395 -39.14 12.16 -15.24
C TRP A 395 -39.47 13.31 -16.19
N TYR A 396 -38.62 14.33 -16.24
CA TYR A 396 -38.80 15.47 -17.13
C TYR A 396 -38.69 15.06 -18.60
N ILE A 397 -37.64 14.33 -18.98
CA ILE A 397 -37.52 13.83 -20.36
C ILE A 397 -38.64 12.84 -20.68
N LEU A 398 -39.05 11.96 -19.74
CA LEU A 398 -40.21 11.08 -19.94
C LEU A 398 -41.50 11.87 -20.17
N PHE A 399 -41.67 13.02 -19.53
CA PHE A 399 -42.80 13.90 -19.75
C PHE A 399 -42.78 14.51 -21.15
N ILE A 400 -41.61 14.93 -21.65
CA ILE A 400 -41.42 15.34 -23.05
C ILE A 400 -41.85 14.22 -24.01
N ALA A 401 -41.43 12.97 -23.74
CA ALA A 401 -41.83 11.81 -24.54
C ALA A 401 -43.36 11.58 -24.51
N ALA A 402 -44.01 11.72 -23.36
CA ALA A 402 -45.46 11.56 -23.23
C ALA A 402 -46.21 12.62 -24.05
N ILE A 403 -45.80 13.88 -23.96
CA ILE A 403 -46.40 15.01 -24.69
C ILE A 403 -46.27 14.83 -26.21
N ALA A 404 -45.09 14.38 -26.65
CA ALA A 404 -44.80 14.18 -28.07
C ALA A 404 -45.61 13.03 -28.69
N GLY A 405 -45.99 12.02 -27.91
CA GLY A 405 -46.74 10.85 -28.38
C GLY A 405 -48.25 10.93 -28.21
N ALA A 406 -48.74 11.70 -27.24
CA ALA A 406 -50.17 11.83 -26.96
C ALA A 406 -50.96 12.44 -28.12
N LEU A 407 -52.23 12.07 -28.24
CA LEU A 407 -53.20 12.70 -29.14
C LEU A 407 -53.68 14.03 -28.56
N GLU A 408 -54.20 14.93 -29.41
CA GLU A 408 -54.61 16.27 -29.00
C GLU A 408 -55.67 16.25 -27.87
N HIS A 409 -56.61 15.31 -27.92
CA HIS A 409 -57.64 15.20 -26.90
C HIS A 409 -57.10 14.70 -25.54
N GLU A 410 -56.01 13.93 -25.54
CA GLU A 410 -55.39 13.43 -24.30
C GLU A 410 -54.61 14.52 -23.55
N LEU A 411 -54.17 15.57 -24.26
CA LEU A 411 -53.51 16.73 -23.65
C LEU A 411 -54.48 17.73 -23.03
N ASN A 412 -55.71 17.78 -23.53
CA ASN A 412 -56.72 18.73 -23.09
C ASN A 412 -57.49 18.27 -21.84
N ASP A 413 -57.34 16.99 -21.43
CA ASP A 413 -58.07 16.39 -20.32
C ASP A 413 -57.13 15.56 -19.42
N ILE A 414 -56.14 16.22 -18.82
CA ILE A 414 -55.19 15.56 -17.91
C ILE A 414 -55.79 15.49 -16.50
N HIS A 415 -56.00 14.27 -16.01
CA HIS A 415 -56.34 14.02 -14.61
C HIS A 415 -55.10 13.57 -13.85
N TYR A 416 -54.89 13.99 -12.61
CA TYR A 416 -53.70 13.56 -11.86
C TYR A 416 -53.86 12.17 -11.25
N ALA A 417 -52.82 11.34 -11.40
CA ALA A 417 -52.76 10.01 -10.83
C ALA A 417 -51.47 9.79 -10.03
N ASP A 418 -51.53 8.95 -8.99
CA ASP A 418 -50.34 8.52 -8.28
C ASP A 418 -49.51 7.55 -9.12
N ALA A 419 -48.19 7.72 -9.05
CA ALA A 419 -47.25 6.81 -9.70
C ALA A 419 -47.30 5.43 -9.05
N PRO A 420 -47.40 4.33 -9.84
CA PRO A 420 -47.31 2.97 -9.30
C PRO A 420 -46.01 2.70 -8.54
N LYS A 421 -44.89 3.29 -9.01
CA LYS A 421 -43.57 3.19 -8.37
C LYS A 421 -42.93 4.58 -8.25
N PRO A 422 -43.27 5.36 -7.22
CA PRO A 422 -43.01 6.80 -7.17
C PRO A 422 -41.53 7.22 -7.14
N ASP A 423 -40.64 6.30 -6.80
CA ASP A 423 -39.20 6.53 -6.61
C ASP A 423 -38.34 5.78 -7.64
N THR A 424 -38.91 5.42 -8.78
CA THR A 424 -38.19 4.74 -9.88
C THR A 424 -38.07 5.64 -11.12
N PRO A 425 -37.02 5.48 -11.94
CA PRO A 425 -36.84 6.24 -13.18
C PRO A 425 -38.06 6.19 -14.09
N THR A 426 -38.67 5.01 -14.27
CA THR A 426 -39.83 4.79 -15.16
C THR A 426 -41.18 5.06 -14.48
N LEU A 427 -41.21 5.35 -13.18
CA LEU A 427 -42.44 5.52 -12.38
C LEU A 427 -43.39 4.30 -12.36
N GLY A 428 -42.97 3.16 -12.90
CA GLY A 428 -43.83 2.01 -13.15
C GLY A 428 -44.78 2.19 -14.35
N LEU A 429 -44.48 3.14 -15.25
CA LEU A 429 -45.21 3.30 -16.51
C LEU A 429 -44.82 2.18 -17.48
N GLU A 430 -45.82 1.44 -17.96
CA GLU A 430 -45.58 0.40 -18.97
C GLU A 430 -45.34 1.03 -20.35
N HIS A 431 -44.32 0.57 -21.06
CA HIS A 431 -43.99 1.05 -22.39
C HIS A 431 -43.43 -0.07 -23.28
N SER A 432 -43.52 0.16 -24.58
CA SER A 432 -42.78 -0.56 -25.62
C SER A 432 -41.43 0.13 -25.87
N ALA A 433 -40.68 -0.31 -26.87
CA ALA A 433 -39.42 0.33 -27.25
C ALA A 433 -39.57 1.78 -27.76
N THR A 434 -40.77 2.17 -28.24
CA THR A 434 -41.01 3.47 -28.89
C THR A 434 -42.11 4.31 -28.24
N ASP A 435 -42.99 3.68 -27.46
CA ASP A 435 -44.23 4.31 -27.01
C ASP A 435 -44.67 3.82 -25.63
N PHE A 436 -45.30 4.69 -24.86
CA PHE A 436 -46.04 4.30 -23.66
C PHE A 436 -47.25 3.44 -24.05
N THR A 437 -47.59 2.47 -23.18
CA THR A 437 -48.78 1.62 -23.37
C THR A 437 -50.08 2.43 -23.25
N SER A 438 -50.08 3.47 -22.41
CA SER A 438 -51.18 4.43 -22.28
C SER A 438 -50.63 5.84 -22.08
N TYR A 439 -50.79 6.70 -23.08
CA TYR A 439 -50.37 8.10 -23.01
C TYR A 439 -51.20 8.90 -22.00
N THR A 440 -52.52 8.67 -21.96
CA THR A 440 -53.40 9.27 -20.95
C THR A 440 -52.89 8.97 -19.52
N PHE A 441 -52.47 7.73 -19.24
CA PHE A 441 -51.94 7.36 -17.93
C PHE A 441 -50.52 7.87 -17.67
N ALA A 442 -49.65 7.88 -18.70
CA ALA A 442 -48.32 8.47 -18.56
C ALA A 442 -48.40 9.97 -18.24
N LEU A 443 -49.26 10.71 -18.95
CA LEU A 443 -49.51 12.13 -18.70
C LEU A 443 -50.09 12.37 -17.30
N SER A 444 -51.06 11.57 -16.85
CA SER A 444 -51.66 11.73 -15.53
C SER A 444 -50.66 11.62 -14.38
N VAL A 445 -49.75 10.65 -14.47
CA VAL A 445 -48.70 10.40 -13.49
C VAL A 445 -47.60 11.45 -13.57
N LEU A 446 -47.12 11.74 -14.79
CA LEU A 446 -46.02 12.68 -15.00
C LEU A 446 -46.45 14.12 -14.68
N SER A 447 -47.61 14.58 -15.13
CA SER A 447 -48.10 15.94 -14.80
C SER A 447 -48.27 16.16 -13.30
N LYS A 448 -48.65 15.11 -12.53
CA LYS A 448 -48.69 15.21 -11.06
C LYS A 448 -47.32 15.46 -10.44
N LYS A 449 -46.24 14.90 -11.00
CA LYS A 449 -44.86 15.13 -10.51
C LYS A 449 -44.39 16.58 -10.71
N PHE A 450 -44.96 17.28 -11.68
CA PHE A 450 -44.60 18.63 -12.06
C PHE A 450 -45.74 19.63 -11.75
N GLU A 451 -46.73 19.28 -10.92
CA GLU A 451 -47.95 20.09 -10.66
C GLU A 451 -47.65 21.56 -10.27
N VAL A 452 -46.51 21.81 -9.62
CA VAL A 452 -46.09 23.16 -9.20
C VAL A 452 -45.68 24.03 -10.41
N GLN A 453 -45.37 23.44 -11.57
CA GLN A 453 -45.03 24.14 -12.81
C GLN A 453 -46.17 24.12 -13.85
N ASN A 454 -47.42 23.89 -13.44
CA ASN A 454 -48.55 23.77 -14.37
C ASN A 454 -48.72 25.02 -15.28
N ASP A 455 -48.39 26.20 -14.76
CA ASP A 455 -48.49 27.47 -15.48
C ASP A 455 -47.59 27.55 -16.72
N THR A 456 -46.48 26.79 -16.77
CA THR A 456 -45.56 26.75 -17.93
C THR A 456 -45.84 25.59 -18.88
N PHE A 457 -46.74 24.66 -18.53
CA PHE A 457 -47.01 23.49 -19.37
C PHE A 457 -47.65 23.84 -20.70
N THR A 458 -48.52 24.85 -20.73
CA THR A 458 -49.18 25.26 -21.98
C THR A 458 -48.14 25.70 -23.02
N GLU A 459 -47.13 26.46 -22.59
CA GLU A 459 -46.03 26.90 -23.44
C GLU A 459 -45.12 25.73 -23.84
N MET A 460 -44.82 24.83 -22.90
CA MET A 460 -44.01 23.64 -23.15
C MET A 460 -44.70 22.69 -24.16
N PHE A 461 -46.00 22.45 -24.02
CA PHE A 461 -46.78 21.63 -24.95
C PHE A 461 -46.76 22.22 -26.36
N ALA A 462 -46.99 23.55 -26.45
CA ALA A 462 -46.95 24.27 -27.71
C ALA A 462 -45.56 24.20 -28.37
N PHE A 463 -44.49 24.31 -27.57
CA PHE A 463 -43.11 24.23 -28.06
C PHE A 463 -42.77 22.82 -28.58
N ILE A 464 -42.97 21.78 -27.77
CA ILE A 464 -42.65 20.38 -28.15
C ILE A 464 -43.43 19.97 -29.40
N ARG A 465 -44.69 20.41 -29.52
CA ARG A 465 -45.57 20.05 -30.64
C ARG A 465 -45.55 21.02 -31.80
N GLN A 466 -44.69 22.05 -31.79
CA GLN A 466 -44.66 23.09 -32.83
C GLN A 466 -44.60 22.51 -34.25
N ASN A 467 -43.86 21.42 -34.44
CA ASN A 467 -43.70 20.71 -35.71
C ASN A 467 -44.48 19.38 -35.80
N ILE A 468 -45.25 19.03 -34.76
CA ILE A 468 -46.06 17.82 -34.68
C ILE A 468 -47.52 18.17 -34.99
N LYS A 469 -47.86 18.22 -36.28
CA LYS A 469 -49.25 18.46 -36.71
C LYS A 469 -50.02 17.13 -36.75
N TYR A 470 -51.03 17.01 -35.89
CA TYR A 470 -52.06 15.96 -36.02
C TYR A 470 -53.19 16.49 -36.92
N PRO A 471 -53.70 15.69 -37.87
CA PRO A 471 -54.79 16.09 -38.76
C PRO A 471 -56.10 16.32 -38.02
#